data_AF-A0A256ZCV8-F1
#
_entry.id   AF-A0A256ZCV8-F1
#
_cell.length_a   1.000
_cell.length_b   1.000
_cell.length_c   1.000
_cell.angle_alpha   90.00
_cell.angle_beta   90.00
_cell.angle_gamma   90.00
#
_symmetry.space_group_name_H-M   'P 1'
#
loop_
_entity.id
_entity.type
_entity.pdbx_description
1 polymer ?
#
loop_
_entity_poly.entity_id
_entity_poly.type
_entity_poly.pdbx_seq_one_letter_code
_entity_poly.pdbx_strand_id
1 'polypeptide(L)'
;MDAAYGKVRIQYDGRIYERHFRRTPTGQVGSYGDFLPFADHRAFDAAVALAETGIVHKVTGGGKIFREYLENLSYGSYYSAIISAAQELIDEISRELAGPSFEKFEMLPLLLTELTDLHIKRDQIKEEIESVKVRHEDAVRALAEKMEQKKAELSKEEMRLSELENSLTQEEERERQLLSFLEVADGSSKVAVQLKEGILNSKNQQQRFREEIARQNKLLQNLRQDIVKLENQLEQKKTKPVEGMETLEKSLNDVNKAIILKEEEIQHAERFPQNDPRYPGRLVIEVRKELLRKIEWLNKVTEHFQEKYMRRMTSARLRFNSNVARAFEELGLKRFENIFLDQDFVLHIVRENGVRQPVETLSASEKLTVSLILMLAAKETFLPDFPLFVIDELTLSYDPARFKQIVNYVAKRVPYVIVTCLASEMPSKPEVVYAV
;
A
#
# COMPACT_ATOMS: atom_id res chain seq x y z
N MET A 1 21.16 -21.15 37.17
CA MET A 1 22.07 -22.29 36.99
C MET A 1 23.04 -21.91 35.87
N ASP A 2 24.33 -21.87 36.17
CA ASP A 2 25.35 -21.45 35.20
C ASP A 2 25.43 -22.41 34.01
N ALA A 3 25.79 -21.86 32.85
CA ALA A 3 26.00 -22.64 31.65
C ALA A 3 27.14 -23.64 31.88
N ALA A 4 26.83 -24.93 31.92
CA ALA A 4 27.82 -25.99 32.03
C ALA A 4 28.42 -26.30 30.65
N TYR A 5 29.75 -26.36 30.59
CA TYR A 5 30.50 -26.69 29.38
C TYR A 5 31.12 -28.08 29.51
N GLY A 6 30.83 -28.95 28.55
CA GLY A 6 31.42 -30.28 28.43
C GLY A 6 32.20 -30.41 27.14
N LYS A 7 33.20 -31.29 27.12
CA LYS A 7 33.92 -31.66 25.89
C LYS A 7 34.15 -33.17 25.84
N VAL A 8 33.98 -33.75 24.66
CA VAL A 8 34.30 -35.15 24.36
C VAL A 8 35.30 -35.14 23.21
N ARG A 9 36.41 -35.86 23.38
CA ARG A 9 37.45 -36.00 22.36
C ARG A 9 37.67 -37.49 22.09
N ILE A 10 37.59 -37.88 20.82
CA ILE A 10 37.71 -39.28 20.39
C ILE A 10 38.69 -39.34 19.22
N GLN A 11 39.57 -40.33 19.21
CA GLN A 11 40.52 -40.56 18.11
C GLN A 11 40.04 -41.73 17.26
N TYR A 12 39.92 -41.52 15.95
CA TYR A 12 39.53 -42.54 14.97
C TYR A 12 40.25 -42.29 13.65
N ASP A 13 40.82 -43.34 13.05
CA ASP A 13 41.56 -43.30 11.77
C ASP A 13 42.61 -42.17 11.70
N GLY A 14 43.42 -42.03 12.76
CA GLY A 14 44.45 -41.00 12.87
C GLY A 14 43.94 -39.57 13.04
N ARG A 15 42.61 -39.33 13.00
CA ARG A 15 41.98 -38.03 13.23
C ARG A 15 41.42 -37.92 14.65
N ILE A 16 41.44 -36.71 15.19
CA ILE A 16 40.85 -36.39 16.50
C ILE A 16 39.54 -35.66 16.25
N TYR A 17 38.45 -36.25 16.72
CA TYR A 17 37.10 -35.69 16.69
C TYR A 17 36.82 -35.06 18.05
N GLU A 18 36.49 -33.77 18.06
CA GLU A 18 36.18 -33.04 19.29
C GLU A 18 34.77 -32.45 19.23
N ARG A 19 33.99 -32.70 20.27
CA ARG A 19 32.64 -32.20 20.43
C ARG A 19 32.49 -31.46 21.73
N HIS A 20 31.97 -30.24 21.63
CA HIS A 20 31.64 -29.38 22.74
C HIS A 20 30.15 -29.45 23.02
N PHE A 21 29.81 -29.43 24.30
CA PHE A 21 28.45 -29.42 24.80
C PHE A 21 28.27 -28.19 25.67
N ARG A 22 27.18 -27.45 25.44
CA ARG A 22 26.83 -26.27 26.21
C ARG A 22 25.40 -26.43 26.71
N ARG A 23 25.24 -26.46 28.02
CA ARG A 23 23.91 -26.41 28.64
C ARG A 23 23.44 -24.95 28.71
N THR A 24 22.27 -24.67 28.15
CA THR A 24 21.61 -23.36 28.27
C THR A 24 21.04 -23.19 29.69
N PRO A 25 20.79 -21.95 30.14
CA PRO A 25 20.10 -21.70 31.41
C PRO A 25 18.70 -22.33 31.50
N THR A 26 18.06 -22.59 30.35
CA THR A 26 16.76 -23.27 30.23
C THR A 26 16.86 -24.80 30.33
N GLY A 27 18.07 -25.35 30.50
CA GLY A 27 18.31 -26.78 30.67
C GLY A 27 18.53 -27.58 29.38
N GLN A 28 18.41 -26.95 28.21
CA GLN A 28 18.71 -27.58 26.92
C GLN A 28 20.21 -27.73 26.73
N VAL A 29 20.66 -28.77 26.02
CA VAL A 29 22.08 -28.99 25.71
C VAL A 29 22.29 -28.78 24.21
N GLY A 30 22.98 -27.71 23.84
CA GLY A 30 23.50 -27.53 22.50
C GLY A 30 24.83 -28.27 22.34
N SER A 31 25.12 -28.80 21.16
CA SER A 31 26.42 -29.41 20.87
C SER A 31 26.96 -28.92 19.53
N TYR A 32 28.27 -28.68 19.46
CA TYR A 32 28.98 -28.23 18.25
C TYR A 32 30.38 -28.85 18.19
N GLY A 33 30.95 -28.95 17.00
CA GLY A 33 32.23 -29.65 16.75
C GLY A 33 32.07 -30.80 15.76
N ASP A 34 33.11 -31.63 15.66
CA ASP A 34 33.16 -32.70 14.66
C ASP A 34 32.32 -33.91 15.09
N PHE A 35 31.54 -34.43 14.14
CA PHE A 35 30.87 -35.71 14.32
C PHE A 35 31.84 -36.84 13.99
N LEU A 36 31.84 -37.88 14.84
CA LEU A 36 32.41 -39.16 14.44
C LEU A 36 31.74 -39.62 13.14
N PRO A 37 32.47 -40.23 12.21
CA PRO A 37 31.93 -40.61 10.90
C PRO A 37 30.68 -41.49 11.02
N PHE A 38 30.61 -42.32 12.07
CA PHE A 38 29.52 -43.25 12.34
C PHE A 38 28.34 -42.68 13.15
N ALA A 39 28.40 -41.43 13.59
CA ALA A 39 27.32 -40.78 14.32
C ALA A 39 26.42 -39.92 13.40
N ASP A 40 26.65 -39.97 12.09
CA ASP A 40 25.80 -39.31 11.11
C ASP A 40 24.51 -40.10 10.87
N HIS A 41 23.37 -39.53 11.24
CA HIS A 41 22.04 -40.13 11.02
C HIS A 41 21.77 -40.51 9.55
N ARG A 42 22.40 -39.82 8.59
CA ARG A 42 22.30 -40.13 7.15
C ARG A 42 22.94 -41.47 6.78
N ALA A 43 23.79 -42.02 7.65
CA ALA A 43 24.50 -43.27 7.38
C ALA A 43 23.57 -44.46 7.25
N PHE A 44 22.46 -44.48 8.00
CA PHE A 44 21.47 -45.53 7.83
C PHE A 44 20.87 -45.50 6.41
N ASP A 45 20.48 -44.31 5.95
CA ASP A 45 19.90 -44.11 4.63
C ASP A 45 20.89 -44.41 3.48
N ALA A 46 22.17 -44.09 3.65
CA ALA A 46 23.17 -44.25 2.60
C ALA A 46 23.91 -45.59 2.62
N ALA A 47 23.90 -46.33 3.72
CA ALA A 47 24.77 -47.50 3.90
C ALA A 47 24.05 -48.75 4.42
N VAL A 48 22.73 -48.73 4.63
CA VAL A 48 21.95 -49.90 5.04
C VAL A 48 20.92 -50.26 3.96
N ALA A 49 21.15 -51.38 3.27
CA ALA A 49 20.31 -51.88 2.19
C ALA A 49 19.32 -52.90 2.74
N LEU A 50 18.03 -52.55 2.78
CA LEU A 50 16.94 -53.43 3.22
C LEU A 50 16.06 -53.89 2.04
N ALA A 51 15.55 -55.12 2.07
CA ALA A 51 14.73 -55.71 1.01
C ALA A 51 13.38 -55.00 0.78
N GLU A 52 12.68 -54.63 1.86
CA GLU A 52 11.28 -54.12 1.81
C GLU A 52 11.15 -52.61 2.07
N THR A 53 12.19 -51.94 2.56
CA THR A 53 12.13 -50.53 3.01
C THR A 53 13.31 -49.67 2.56
N GLY A 54 14.29 -50.25 1.88
CA GLY A 54 15.55 -49.60 1.51
C GLY A 54 15.51 -48.74 0.25
N ILE A 55 16.70 -48.33 -0.21
CA ILE A 55 16.92 -47.54 -1.42
C ILE A 55 16.24 -48.10 -2.67
N VAL A 56 15.95 -49.40 -2.73
CA VAL A 56 15.18 -50.03 -3.82
C VAL A 56 13.82 -49.36 -3.97
N HIS A 57 13.07 -49.14 -2.89
CA HIS A 57 11.79 -48.42 -2.92
C HIS A 57 11.95 -46.93 -3.26
N LYS A 58 13.04 -46.28 -2.82
CA LYS A 58 13.34 -44.87 -3.13
C LYS A 58 13.77 -44.65 -4.58
N VAL A 59 14.43 -45.64 -5.18
CA VAL A 59 14.85 -45.69 -6.60
C VAL A 59 13.68 -46.08 -7.49
N THR A 60 12.81 -47.00 -7.07
CA THR A 60 11.59 -47.39 -7.81
C THR A 60 10.40 -46.45 -7.57
N GLY A 61 10.49 -45.54 -6.61
CA GLY A 61 9.47 -44.55 -6.26
C GLY A 61 9.40 -43.34 -7.21
N GLY A 62 10.19 -43.37 -8.29
CA GLY A 62 10.26 -42.32 -9.30
C GLY A 62 11.27 -41.20 -8.96
N GLY A 63 11.54 -40.35 -9.96
CA GLY A 63 12.59 -39.32 -9.87
C GLY A 63 12.44 -38.32 -8.72
N LYS A 64 11.21 -38.04 -8.27
CA LYS A 64 10.96 -37.13 -7.15
C LYS A 64 11.43 -37.70 -5.80
N ILE A 65 11.06 -38.95 -5.50
CA ILE A 65 11.45 -39.62 -4.25
C ILE A 65 12.96 -39.81 -4.19
N PHE A 66 13.59 -40.13 -5.33
CA PHE A 66 15.03 -40.24 -5.42
C PHE A 66 15.75 -38.89 -5.24
N ARG A 67 15.19 -37.80 -5.79
CA ARG A 67 15.71 -36.44 -5.56
C ARG A 67 15.65 -36.07 -4.07
N GLU A 68 14.51 -36.27 -3.41
CA GLU A 68 14.34 -35.99 -1.98
C GLU A 68 15.34 -36.78 -1.12
N TYR A 69 15.59 -38.04 -1.48
CA TYR A 69 16.63 -38.86 -0.84
C TYR A 69 18.02 -38.21 -0.95
N LEU A 70 18.43 -37.77 -2.13
CA LEU A 70 19.73 -37.12 -2.33
C LEU A 70 19.81 -35.75 -1.65
N GLU A 71 18.72 -34.98 -1.64
CA GLU A 71 18.62 -33.71 -0.93
C GLU A 71 18.78 -33.90 0.58
N ASN A 72 18.19 -34.94 1.16
CA ASN A 72 18.38 -35.26 2.58
C ASN A 72 19.83 -35.66 2.87
N LEU A 73 20.44 -36.47 1.99
CA LEU A 73 21.85 -36.82 2.13
C LEU A 73 22.80 -35.65 1.95
N SER A 74 22.43 -34.60 1.21
CA SER A 74 23.29 -33.44 0.95
C SER A 74 23.09 -32.27 1.92
N TYR A 75 22.13 -32.39 2.86
CA TYR A 75 21.54 -31.26 3.58
C TYR A 75 20.88 -30.21 2.66
N GLY A 76 20.54 -30.58 1.43
CA GLY A 76 19.78 -29.76 0.48
C GLY A 76 18.43 -29.36 1.04
N SER A 77 17.74 -30.27 1.75
CA SER A 77 16.45 -30.01 2.39
C SER A 77 16.50 -28.90 3.43
N TYR A 78 17.61 -28.76 4.15
CA TYR A 78 17.81 -27.64 5.09
C TYR A 78 17.86 -26.28 4.37
N TYR A 79 18.59 -26.19 3.26
CA TYR A 79 18.66 -24.96 2.48
C TYR A 79 17.32 -24.64 1.81
N SER A 80 16.68 -25.66 1.23
CA SER A 80 15.35 -25.56 0.65
C SER A 80 14.33 -25.05 1.66
N ALA A 81 14.32 -25.59 2.88
CA ALA A 81 13.44 -25.14 3.95
C ALA A 81 13.66 -23.66 4.34
N ILE A 82 14.91 -23.19 4.39
CA ILE A 82 15.20 -21.77 4.65
C ILE A 82 14.71 -20.88 3.51
N ILE A 83 14.96 -21.28 2.27
CA ILE A 83 14.52 -20.57 1.06
C ILE A 83 12.99 -20.46 1.05
N SER A 84 12.29 -21.57 1.28
CA SER A 84 10.83 -21.61 1.36
C SER A 84 10.30 -20.74 2.50
N ALA A 85 10.85 -20.84 3.71
CA ALA A 85 10.43 -20.00 4.84
C ALA A 85 10.67 -18.51 4.58
N ALA A 86 11.79 -18.14 3.94
CA ALA A 86 12.05 -16.76 3.56
C ALA A 86 11.04 -16.26 2.52
N GLN A 87 10.70 -17.09 1.53
CA GLN A 87 9.70 -16.76 0.52
C GLN A 87 8.30 -16.60 1.12
N GLU A 88 7.89 -17.49 2.02
CA GLU A 88 6.60 -17.39 2.71
C GLU A 88 6.48 -16.07 3.50
N LEU A 89 7.55 -15.66 4.18
CA LEU A 89 7.62 -14.38 4.87
C LEU A 89 7.57 -13.18 3.92
N ILE A 90 8.23 -13.26 2.76
CA ILE A 90 8.13 -12.23 1.72
C ILE A 90 6.68 -12.12 1.22
N ASP A 91 6.02 -13.24 0.98
CA ASP A 91 4.65 -13.28 0.49
C ASP A 91 3.64 -12.77 1.54
N GLU A 92 3.89 -13.03 2.83
CA GLU A 92 3.10 -12.45 3.92
C GLU A 92 3.26 -10.93 3.98
N ILE A 93 4.50 -10.44 3.97
CA ILE A 93 4.77 -8.99 4.00
C ILE A 93 4.22 -8.29 2.74
N SER A 94 4.32 -8.93 1.58
CA SER A 94 3.79 -8.39 0.33
C SER A 94 2.26 -8.31 0.34
N ARG A 95 1.58 -9.32 0.91
CA ARG A 95 0.13 -9.26 1.14
C ARG A 95 -0.25 -8.15 2.11
N GLU A 96 0.54 -7.93 3.15
CA GLU A 96 0.34 -6.84 4.08
C GLU A 96 0.48 -5.46 3.40
N LEU A 97 1.50 -5.29 2.55
CA LEU A 97 1.72 -4.09 1.75
C LEU A 97 0.62 -3.83 0.71
N ALA A 98 -0.07 -4.88 0.25
CA ALA A 98 -1.26 -4.77 -0.61
C ALA A 98 -2.55 -4.55 0.20
N GLY A 99 -2.46 -4.36 1.52
CA GLY A 99 -3.59 -4.13 2.40
C GLY A 99 -4.21 -2.73 2.26
N PRO A 100 -5.44 -2.55 2.77
CA PRO A 100 -6.23 -1.33 2.57
C PRO A 100 -5.58 -0.08 3.17
N SER A 101 -4.78 -0.20 4.23
CA SER A 101 -4.08 0.95 4.83
C SER A 101 -3.03 1.54 3.88
N PHE A 102 -2.33 0.69 3.13
CA PHE A 102 -1.35 1.15 2.14
C PHE A 102 -2.01 1.63 0.86
N GLU A 103 -3.11 1.00 0.43
CA GLU A 103 -3.91 1.46 -0.71
C GLU A 103 -4.45 2.88 -0.46
N LYS A 104 -5.01 3.14 0.73
CA LYS A 104 -5.45 4.49 1.12
C LYS A 104 -4.30 5.50 1.10
N PHE A 105 -3.12 5.10 1.57
CA PHE A 105 -1.93 5.94 1.51
C PHE A 105 -1.52 6.25 0.07
N GLU A 106 -1.65 5.30 -0.86
CA GLU A 106 -1.36 5.53 -2.29
C GLU A 106 -2.37 6.48 -2.96
N MET A 107 -3.57 6.60 -2.39
CA MET A 107 -4.59 7.57 -2.83
C MET A 107 -4.36 8.99 -2.30
N LEU A 108 -3.41 9.22 -1.38
CA LEU A 108 -3.13 10.54 -0.80
C LEU A 108 -2.94 11.66 -1.83
N PRO A 109 -2.21 11.49 -2.96
CA PRO A 109 -2.06 12.54 -3.95
C PRO A 109 -3.40 12.99 -4.54
N LEU A 110 -4.33 12.05 -4.77
CA LEU A 110 -5.68 12.37 -5.25
C LEU A 110 -6.46 13.12 -4.18
N LEU A 111 -6.44 12.64 -2.93
CA LEU A 111 -7.12 13.29 -1.80
C LEU A 111 -6.63 14.73 -1.59
N LEU A 112 -5.32 14.97 -1.72
CA LEU A 112 -4.72 16.30 -1.62
C LEU A 112 -5.16 17.22 -2.77
N THR A 113 -5.35 16.67 -3.97
CA THR A 113 -5.87 17.44 -5.11
C THR A 113 -7.34 17.81 -4.88
N GLU A 114 -8.17 16.86 -4.45
CA GLU A 114 -9.57 17.11 -4.10
C GLU A 114 -9.71 18.16 -2.99
N LEU A 115 -8.86 18.10 -1.96
CA LEU A 115 -8.81 19.10 -0.88
C LEU A 115 -8.44 20.49 -1.43
N THR A 116 -7.47 20.55 -2.34
CA THR A 116 -7.05 21.79 -2.99
C THR A 116 -8.20 22.41 -3.79
N ASP A 117 -8.93 21.61 -4.56
CA ASP A 117 -10.10 22.06 -5.33
C ASP A 117 -11.21 22.60 -4.42
N LEU A 118 -11.44 21.95 -3.27
CA LEU A 118 -12.39 22.45 -2.26
C LEU A 118 -11.95 23.80 -1.68
N HIS A 119 -10.66 24.00 -1.41
CA HIS A 119 -10.15 25.30 -0.97
C HIS A 119 -10.31 26.39 -2.04
N ILE A 120 -10.02 26.09 -3.30
CA ILE A 120 -10.24 27.01 -4.42
C ILE A 120 -11.73 27.40 -4.49
N LYS A 121 -12.63 26.42 -4.40
CA LYS A 121 -14.08 26.67 -4.43
C LYS A 121 -14.54 27.51 -3.24
N ARG A 122 -14.01 27.27 -2.03
CA ARG A 122 -14.29 28.08 -0.84
C ARG A 122 -13.91 29.54 -1.07
N ASP A 123 -12.75 29.77 -1.66
CA ASP A 123 -12.22 31.12 -1.85
C ASP A 123 -13.01 31.86 -2.95
N GLN A 124 -13.42 31.17 -4.02
CA GLN A 124 -14.36 31.70 -5.03
C GLN A 124 -15.70 32.12 -4.41
N ILE A 125 -16.30 31.28 -3.55
CA ILE A 125 -17.57 31.63 -2.89
C ILE A 125 -17.40 32.84 -1.97
N LYS A 126 -16.26 32.97 -1.28
CA LYS A 126 -15.96 34.15 -0.45
C LYS A 126 -15.84 35.42 -1.29
N GLU A 127 -15.16 35.35 -2.43
CA GLU A 127 -15.07 36.47 -3.38
C GLU A 127 -16.45 36.86 -3.92
N GLU A 128 -17.28 35.88 -4.28
CA GLU A 128 -18.65 36.13 -4.73
C GLU A 128 -19.49 36.82 -3.64
N ILE A 129 -19.43 36.32 -2.40
CA ILE A 129 -20.08 36.94 -1.23
C ILE A 129 -19.66 38.39 -1.07
N GLU A 130 -18.35 38.67 -1.12
CA GLU A 130 -17.84 40.03 -0.97
C GLU A 130 -18.30 40.93 -2.12
N SER A 131 -18.27 40.41 -3.36
CA SER A 131 -18.75 41.15 -4.53
C SER A 131 -20.23 41.51 -4.43
N VAL A 132 -21.06 40.61 -3.89
CA VAL A 132 -22.50 40.81 -3.70
C VAL A 132 -22.76 41.86 -2.60
N LYS A 133 -21.99 41.82 -1.50
CA LYS A 133 -22.05 42.85 -0.45
C LYS A 133 -21.68 44.23 -0.98
N VAL A 134 -20.56 44.36 -1.68
CA VAL A 134 -20.12 45.64 -2.27
C VAL A 134 -21.17 46.20 -3.22
N ARG A 135 -21.71 45.37 -4.13
CA ARG A 135 -22.80 45.79 -5.05
C ARG A 135 -24.05 46.24 -4.30
N HIS A 136 -24.39 45.57 -3.20
CA HIS A 136 -25.52 45.95 -2.37
C HIS A 136 -25.29 47.30 -1.67
N GLU A 137 -24.11 47.49 -1.07
CA GLU A 137 -23.72 48.74 -0.41
C GLU A 137 -23.67 49.91 -1.39
N ASP A 138 -23.11 49.73 -2.58
CA ASP A 138 -23.08 50.74 -3.64
C ASP A 138 -24.49 51.13 -4.08
N ALA A 139 -25.39 50.17 -4.22
CA ALA A 139 -26.79 50.44 -4.57
C ALA A 139 -27.52 51.22 -3.46
N VAL A 140 -27.24 50.93 -2.18
CA VAL A 140 -27.78 51.69 -1.04
C VAL A 140 -27.21 53.10 -1.02
N ARG A 141 -25.90 53.26 -1.27
CA ARG A 141 -25.23 54.57 -1.33
C ARG A 141 -25.78 55.44 -2.46
N ALA A 142 -25.94 54.88 -3.66
CA ALA A 142 -26.51 55.59 -4.81
C ALA A 142 -27.96 56.05 -4.57
N LEU A 143 -28.77 55.27 -3.86
CA LEU A 143 -30.13 55.69 -3.46
C LEU A 143 -30.09 56.81 -2.43
N ALA A 144 -29.18 56.74 -1.44
CA ALA A 144 -29.00 57.79 -0.45
C ALA A 144 -28.56 59.12 -1.09
N GLU A 145 -27.62 59.07 -2.03
CA GLU A 145 -27.16 60.26 -2.77
C GLU A 145 -28.28 60.90 -3.59
N LYS A 146 -29.09 60.10 -4.30
CA LYS A 146 -30.26 60.60 -5.04
C LYS A 146 -31.28 61.26 -4.14
N MET A 147 -31.51 60.69 -2.95
CA MET A 147 -32.42 61.26 -1.95
C MET A 147 -31.90 62.60 -1.43
N GLU A 148 -30.61 62.71 -1.11
CA GLU A 148 -30.01 63.97 -0.67
C GLU A 148 -30.06 65.05 -1.75
N GLN A 149 -29.81 64.70 -3.01
CA GLN A 149 -29.98 65.62 -4.15
C GLN A 149 -31.41 66.14 -4.24
N LYS A 150 -32.41 65.27 -4.09
CA LYS A 150 -33.83 65.65 -4.11
C LYS A 150 -34.24 66.49 -2.90
N LYS A 151 -33.69 66.23 -1.71
CA LYS A 151 -33.88 67.07 -0.52
C LYS A 151 -33.29 68.47 -0.71
N ALA A 152 -32.11 68.56 -1.33
CA ALA A 152 -31.50 69.84 -1.66
C ALA A 152 -32.31 70.61 -2.71
N GLU A 153 -32.86 69.94 -3.74
CA GLU A 153 -33.78 70.55 -4.71
C GLU A 153 -35.06 71.05 -4.03
N LEU A 154 -35.66 70.25 -3.13
CA LEU A 154 -36.84 70.65 -2.37
C LEU A 154 -36.58 71.93 -1.56
N SER A 155 -35.47 71.98 -0.83
CA SER A 155 -35.10 73.14 -0.01
C SER A 155 -34.94 74.43 -0.86
N LYS A 156 -34.35 74.33 -2.06
CA LYS A 156 -34.23 75.46 -2.98
C LYS A 156 -35.58 75.97 -3.46
N GLU A 157 -36.47 75.05 -3.84
CA GLU A 157 -37.79 75.41 -4.35
C GLU A 157 -38.75 75.90 -3.24
N GLU A 158 -38.54 75.48 -1.98
CA GLU A 158 -39.22 76.03 -0.79
C GLU A 158 -38.78 77.47 -0.50
N MET A 159 -37.49 77.78 -0.62
CA MET A 159 -37.00 79.17 -0.52
C MET A 159 -37.62 80.06 -1.60
N ARG A 160 -37.67 79.57 -2.84
CA ARG A 160 -38.29 80.29 -3.97
C ARG A 160 -39.80 80.49 -3.78
N LEU A 161 -40.50 79.51 -3.20
CA LEU A 161 -41.91 79.67 -2.83
C LEU A 161 -42.08 80.78 -1.78
N SER A 162 -41.25 80.79 -0.74
CA SER A 162 -41.28 81.82 0.29
C SER A 162 -41.02 83.22 -0.28
N GLU A 163 -40.10 83.36 -1.24
CA GLU A 163 -39.86 84.61 -1.96
C GLU A 163 -41.08 85.07 -2.79
N LEU A 164 -41.76 84.14 -3.47
CA LEU A 164 -42.98 84.42 -4.22
C LEU A 164 -44.15 84.81 -3.30
N GLU A 165 -44.30 84.16 -2.15
CA GLU A 165 -45.32 84.50 -1.14
C GLU A 165 -45.06 85.88 -0.52
N ASN A 166 -43.79 86.22 -0.23
CA ASN A 166 -43.39 87.55 0.22
C ASN A 166 -43.64 88.62 -0.85
N SER A 167 -43.41 88.29 -2.12
CA SER A 167 -43.67 89.21 -3.24
C SER A 167 -45.17 89.43 -3.47
N LEU A 168 -45.98 88.37 -3.32
CA LEU A 168 -47.44 88.46 -3.40
C LEU A 168 -48.00 89.33 -2.26
N THR A 169 -47.54 89.11 -1.03
CA THR A 169 -47.99 89.90 0.14
C THR A 169 -47.61 91.38 0.01
N GLN A 170 -46.40 91.69 -0.44
CA GLN A 170 -45.98 93.07 -0.74
C GLN A 170 -46.88 93.73 -1.80
N GLU A 171 -47.25 92.99 -2.85
CA GLU A 171 -48.07 93.55 -3.93
C GLU A 171 -49.57 93.62 -3.57
N GLU A 172 -50.05 92.78 -2.65
CA GLU A 172 -51.35 92.93 -1.99
C GLU A 172 -51.39 94.16 -1.08
N GLU A 173 -50.31 94.44 -0.35
CA GLU A 173 -50.19 95.63 0.49
C GLU A 173 -50.10 96.91 -0.33
N ARG A 174 -49.39 96.86 -1.47
CA ARG A 174 -49.38 97.95 -2.45
C ARG A 174 -50.75 98.19 -3.08
N GLU A 175 -51.51 97.15 -3.40
CA GLU A 175 -52.90 97.31 -3.85
C GLU A 175 -53.76 97.98 -2.79
N ARG A 176 -53.66 97.57 -1.51
CA ARG A 176 -54.39 98.20 -0.40
C ARG A 176 -54.04 99.69 -0.26
N GLN A 177 -52.77 100.05 -0.40
CA GLN A 177 -52.35 101.46 -0.40
C GLN A 177 -52.96 102.22 -1.58
N LEU A 178 -52.93 101.67 -2.80
CA LEU A 178 -53.54 102.29 -3.98
C LEU A 178 -55.07 102.43 -3.85
N LEU A 179 -55.74 101.46 -3.22
CA LEU A 179 -57.18 101.53 -2.90
C LEU A 179 -57.46 102.65 -1.88
N SER A 180 -56.66 102.78 -0.83
CA SER A 180 -56.80 103.86 0.16
C SER A 180 -56.56 105.26 -0.46
N PHE A 181 -55.65 105.38 -1.43
CA PHE A 181 -55.46 106.64 -2.17
C PHE A 181 -56.61 106.92 -3.16
N LEU A 182 -57.27 105.88 -3.68
CA LEU A 182 -58.44 106.02 -4.55
C LEU A 182 -59.66 106.52 -3.78
N GLU A 183 -59.84 106.13 -2.51
CA GLU A 183 -60.93 106.59 -1.64
C GLU A 183 -60.86 108.09 -1.31
N VAL A 184 -59.65 108.67 -1.36
CA VAL A 184 -59.39 110.10 -1.08
C VAL A 184 -59.43 110.96 -2.35
N ALA A 185 -59.37 110.35 -3.54
CA ALA A 185 -59.31 111.06 -4.81
C ALA A 185 -60.71 111.39 -5.37
N ASP A 186 -60.95 112.67 -5.69
CA ASP A 186 -62.21 113.13 -6.27
C ASP A 186 -62.40 112.57 -7.69
N GLY A 187 -63.62 112.07 -7.99
CA GLY A 187 -63.92 111.07 -9.02
C GLY A 187 -63.67 111.45 -10.49
N SER A 188 -63.13 112.64 -10.78
CA SER A 188 -62.91 113.18 -12.14
C SER A 188 -61.46 113.59 -12.46
N SER A 189 -60.49 113.34 -11.56
CA SER A 189 -59.09 113.73 -11.78
C SER A 189 -58.27 112.68 -12.58
N LYS A 190 -57.27 113.14 -13.34
CA LYS A 190 -56.26 112.28 -14.01
C LYS A 190 -55.59 111.28 -13.04
N VAL A 191 -55.54 111.61 -11.74
CA VAL A 191 -54.96 110.78 -10.68
C VAL A 191 -55.82 109.55 -10.40
N ALA A 192 -57.17 109.68 -10.43
CA ALA A 192 -58.07 108.54 -10.23
C ALA A 192 -58.02 107.52 -11.37
N VAL A 193 -57.75 107.96 -12.61
CA VAL A 193 -57.55 107.08 -13.77
C VAL A 193 -56.24 106.29 -13.63
N GLN A 194 -55.14 106.95 -13.28
CA GLN A 194 -53.84 106.30 -13.05
C GLN A 194 -53.87 105.33 -11.85
N LEU A 195 -54.62 105.65 -10.79
CA LEU A 195 -54.82 104.76 -9.66
C LEU A 195 -55.65 103.52 -10.04
N LYS A 196 -56.71 103.66 -10.86
CA LYS A 196 -57.47 102.50 -11.39
C LYS A 196 -56.60 101.61 -12.28
N GLU A 197 -55.73 102.21 -13.10
CA GLU A 197 -54.78 101.47 -13.96
C GLU A 197 -53.71 100.75 -13.14
N GLY A 198 -53.21 101.39 -12.06
CA GLY A 198 -52.30 100.80 -11.10
C GLY A 198 -52.89 99.63 -10.32
N ILE A 199 -54.16 99.73 -9.89
CA ILE A 199 -54.90 98.64 -9.25
C ILE A 199 -55.10 97.47 -10.24
N LEU A 200 -55.45 97.75 -11.50
CA LEU A 200 -55.61 96.70 -12.51
C LEU A 200 -54.28 95.97 -12.79
N ASN A 201 -53.16 96.70 -12.89
CA ASN A 201 -51.84 96.11 -13.05
C ASN A 201 -51.41 95.31 -11.82
N SER A 202 -51.66 95.81 -10.61
CA SER A 202 -51.40 95.10 -9.37
C SER A 202 -52.21 93.80 -9.28
N LYS A 203 -53.50 93.81 -9.64
CA LYS A 203 -54.33 92.60 -9.73
C LYS A 203 -53.81 91.58 -10.75
N ASN A 204 -53.39 92.04 -11.94
CA ASN A 204 -52.77 91.17 -12.94
C ASN A 204 -51.45 90.55 -12.44
N GLN A 205 -50.67 91.32 -11.69
CA GLN A 205 -49.37 90.90 -11.14
C GLN A 205 -49.56 89.90 -9.98
N GLN A 206 -50.54 90.14 -9.10
CA GLN A 206 -50.97 89.17 -8.09
C GLN A 206 -51.50 87.88 -8.71
N GLN A 207 -52.27 87.96 -9.81
CA GLN A 207 -52.76 86.77 -10.49
C GLN A 207 -51.60 85.94 -11.07
N ARG A 208 -50.59 86.58 -11.66
CA ARG A 208 -49.36 85.91 -12.10
C ARG A 208 -48.61 85.27 -10.93
N PHE A 209 -48.47 85.96 -9.80
CA PHE A 209 -47.84 85.37 -8.61
C PHE A 209 -48.64 84.19 -8.06
N ARG A 210 -49.98 84.26 -8.03
CA ARG A 210 -50.85 83.13 -7.61
C ARG A 210 -50.74 81.93 -8.54
N GLU A 211 -50.66 82.15 -9.86
CA GLU A 211 -50.43 81.08 -10.84
C GLU A 211 -49.05 80.43 -10.67
N GLU A 212 -48.01 81.24 -10.44
CA GLU A 212 -46.66 80.73 -10.22
C GLU A 212 -46.53 79.99 -8.88
N ILE A 213 -47.13 80.51 -7.80
CA ILE A 213 -47.26 79.83 -6.50
C ILE A 213 -47.99 78.48 -6.65
N ALA A 214 -49.07 78.43 -7.44
CA ALA A 214 -49.79 77.19 -7.68
C ALA A 214 -48.93 76.15 -8.43
N ARG A 215 -48.14 76.58 -9.43
CA ARG A 215 -47.17 75.72 -10.14
C ARG A 215 -46.07 75.24 -9.21
N GLN A 216 -45.50 76.15 -8.42
CA GLN A 216 -44.44 75.89 -7.45
C GLN A 216 -44.89 74.89 -6.39
N ASN A 217 -46.11 75.05 -5.84
CA ASN A 217 -46.71 74.11 -4.90
C ASN A 217 -46.89 72.71 -5.49
N LYS A 218 -47.31 72.62 -6.77
CA LYS A 218 -47.42 71.33 -7.46
C LYS A 218 -46.06 70.67 -7.67
N LEU A 219 -45.02 71.45 -7.95
CA LEU A 219 -43.64 70.97 -8.06
C LEU A 219 -43.11 70.44 -6.71
N LEU A 220 -43.31 71.19 -5.62
CA LEU A 220 -42.95 70.78 -4.26
C LEU A 220 -43.69 69.51 -3.83
N GLN A 221 -44.98 69.39 -4.17
CA GLN A 221 -45.76 68.18 -3.89
C GLN A 221 -45.17 66.96 -4.61
N ASN A 222 -44.77 67.10 -5.87
CA ASN A 222 -44.12 66.02 -6.62
C ASN A 222 -42.75 65.66 -6.02
N LEU A 223 -41.93 66.66 -5.67
CA LEU A 223 -40.62 66.44 -5.04
C LEU A 223 -40.75 65.71 -3.69
N ARG A 224 -41.72 66.10 -2.86
CA ARG A 224 -42.02 65.42 -1.59
C ARG A 224 -42.45 63.97 -1.82
N GLN A 225 -43.31 63.71 -2.81
CA GLN A 225 -43.71 62.35 -3.16
C GLN A 225 -42.52 61.50 -3.63
N ASP A 226 -41.61 62.07 -4.41
CA ASP A 226 -40.44 61.35 -4.90
C ASP A 226 -39.42 61.07 -3.79
N ILE A 227 -39.23 61.99 -2.84
CA ILE A 227 -38.43 61.76 -1.64
C ILE A 227 -39.02 60.61 -0.81
N VAL A 228 -40.34 60.61 -0.57
CA VAL A 228 -41.00 59.52 0.18
C VAL A 228 -40.88 58.18 -0.54
N LYS A 229 -40.96 58.15 -1.88
CA LYS A 229 -40.71 56.93 -2.66
C LYS A 229 -39.26 56.45 -2.51
N LEU A 230 -38.28 57.35 -2.57
CA LEU A 230 -36.87 57.03 -2.41
C LEU A 230 -36.55 56.56 -0.98
N GLU A 231 -37.15 57.17 0.04
CA GLU A 231 -37.04 56.76 1.45
C GLU A 231 -37.57 55.34 1.63
N ASN A 232 -38.77 55.05 1.12
CA ASN A 232 -39.34 53.70 1.16
C ASN A 232 -38.47 52.68 0.41
N GLN A 233 -37.90 53.04 -0.75
CA GLN A 233 -37.00 52.16 -1.50
C GLN A 233 -35.69 51.90 -0.76
N LEU A 234 -35.12 52.93 -0.12
CA LEU A 234 -33.90 52.83 0.68
C LEU A 234 -34.12 51.93 1.90
N GLU A 235 -35.23 52.13 2.61
CA GLU A 235 -35.57 51.36 3.80
C GLU A 235 -35.88 49.90 3.45
N GLN A 236 -36.61 49.64 2.35
CA GLN A 236 -36.79 48.28 1.84
C GLN A 236 -35.47 47.61 1.43
N LYS A 237 -34.57 48.32 0.75
CA LYS A 237 -33.27 47.76 0.36
C LYS A 237 -32.36 47.48 1.57
N LYS A 238 -32.39 48.33 2.60
CA LYS A 238 -31.62 48.12 3.84
C LYS A 238 -32.14 46.96 4.69
N THR A 239 -33.45 46.75 4.70
CA THR A 239 -34.09 45.73 5.55
C THR A 239 -34.23 44.38 4.87
N LYS A 240 -34.34 44.34 3.54
CA LYS A 240 -34.41 43.07 2.82
C LYS A 240 -33.05 42.36 2.86
N PRO A 241 -33.03 41.05 3.15
CA PRO A 241 -31.81 40.26 3.03
C PRO A 241 -31.29 40.34 1.59
N VAL A 242 -29.97 40.41 1.45
CA VAL A 242 -29.33 40.47 0.14
C VAL A 242 -29.65 39.18 -0.62
N GLU A 243 -30.35 39.30 -1.74
CA GLU A 243 -30.76 38.14 -2.55
C GLU A 243 -29.53 37.31 -2.95
N GLY A 244 -29.62 35.99 -2.78
CA GLY A 244 -28.53 35.06 -3.07
C GLY A 244 -27.46 34.92 -1.97
N MET A 245 -27.47 35.78 -0.95
CA MET A 245 -26.50 35.71 0.15
C MET A 245 -26.69 34.44 1.00
N GLU A 246 -27.92 34.12 1.38
CA GLU A 246 -28.22 32.92 2.19
C GLU A 246 -27.81 31.62 1.46
N THR A 247 -27.97 31.57 0.13
CA THR A 247 -27.56 30.42 -0.67
C THR A 247 -26.03 30.31 -0.76
N LEU A 248 -25.33 31.42 -0.88
CA LEU A 248 -23.86 31.45 -0.89
C LEU A 248 -23.30 31.07 0.49
N GLU A 249 -23.90 31.54 1.58
CA GLU A 249 -23.51 31.17 2.95
C GLU A 249 -23.73 29.69 3.24
N LYS A 250 -24.85 29.11 2.78
CA LYS A 250 -25.09 27.66 2.85
C LYS A 250 -24.04 26.88 2.06
N SER A 251 -23.79 27.28 0.82
CA SER A 251 -22.76 26.68 -0.04
C SER A 251 -21.36 26.73 0.61
N LEU A 252 -21.00 27.88 1.21
CA LEU A 252 -19.75 28.04 1.94
C LEU A 252 -19.64 27.07 3.14
N ASN A 253 -20.72 26.93 3.91
CA ASN A 253 -20.77 26.01 5.04
C ASN A 253 -20.62 24.54 4.59
N ASP A 254 -21.27 24.17 3.49
CA ASP A 254 -21.19 22.81 2.94
C ASP A 254 -19.78 22.50 2.42
N VAL A 255 -19.13 23.46 1.75
CA VAL A 255 -17.73 23.32 1.34
C VAL A 255 -16.80 23.20 2.55
N ASN A 256 -17.00 23.99 3.60
CA ASN A 256 -16.19 23.88 4.82
C ASN A 256 -16.34 22.52 5.51
N LYS A 257 -17.56 21.95 5.55
CA LYS A 257 -17.77 20.59 6.04
C LYS A 257 -17.04 19.55 5.18
N ALA A 258 -17.10 19.69 3.86
CA ALA A 258 -16.42 18.79 2.95
C ALA A 258 -14.90 18.84 3.12
N ILE A 259 -14.33 20.03 3.36
CA ILE A 259 -12.90 20.22 3.67
C ILE A 259 -12.53 19.44 4.94
N ILE A 260 -13.27 19.60 6.03
CA ILE A 260 -13.00 18.91 7.30
C ILE A 260 -13.02 17.38 7.11
N LEU A 261 -14.05 16.86 6.43
CA LEU A 261 -14.15 15.43 6.15
C LEU A 261 -12.98 14.92 5.29
N LYS A 262 -12.52 15.70 4.32
CA LYS A 262 -11.35 15.34 3.50
C LYS A 262 -10.04 15.41 4.28
N GLU A 263 -9.87 16.39 5.15
CA GLU A 263 -8.71 16.48 6.05
C GLU A 263 -8.64 15.27 6.99
N GLU A 264 -9.78 14.84 7.55
CA GLU A 264 -9.87 13.61 8.36
C GLU A 264 -9.51 12.37 7.53
N GLU A 265 -10.01 12.26 6.30
CA GLU A 265 -9.68 11.15 5.40
C GLU A 265 -8.19 11.09 5.08
N ILE A 266 -7.55 12.23 4.83
CA ILE A 266 -6.09 12.34 4.62
C ILE A 266 -5.34 11.90 5.87
N GLN A 267 -5.72 12.37 7.06
CA GLN A 267 -5.07 11.95 8.31
C GLN A 267 -5.16 10.44 8.53
N HIS A 268 -6.31 9.84 8.22
CA HIS A 268 -6.53 8.39 8.29
C HIS A 268 -5.78 7.60 7.22
N ALA A 269 -5.41 8.24 6.10
CA ALA A 269 -4.57 7.63 5.06
C ALA A 269 -3.07 7.74 5.39
N GLU A 270 -2.64 8.81 6.07
CA GLU A 270 -1.23 9.01 6.46
C GLU A 270 -0.80 8.11 7.63
N ARG A 271 -1.73 7.79 8.54
CA ARG A 271 -1.44 7.08 9.78
C ARG A 271 -2.35 5.88 9.98
N PHE A 272 -1.78 4.84 10.55
CA PHE A 272 -2.56 3.73 11.06
C PHE A 272 -3.48 4.17 12.21
N PRO A 273 -4.69 3.59 12.31
CA PRO A 273 -5.58 3.83 13.45
C PRO A 273 -4.89 3.54 14.80
N GLN A 274 -5.27 4.24 15.87
CA GLN A 274 -4.70 3.99 17.20
C GLN A 274 -5.01 2.58 17.74
N ASN A 275 -6.09 1.98 17.25
CA ASN A 275 -6.52 0.62 17.57
C ASN A 275 -6.02 -0.43 16.57
N ASP A 276 -5.08 -0.08 15.67
CA ASP A 276 -4.48 -1.06 14.76
C ASP A 276 -3.70 -2.14 15.55
N PRO A 277 -3.91 -3.43 15.25
CA PRO A 277 -3.31 -4.52 16.03
C PRO A 277 -1.78 -4.64 15.84
N ARG A 278 -1.21 -4.10 14.75
CA ARG A 278 0.22 -4.22 14.42
C ARG A 278 0.96 -2.89 14.56
N TYR A 279 0.36 -1.79 14.14
CA TYR A 279 1.04 -0.49 13.99
C TYR A 279 0.25 0.70 14.56
N PRO A 280 -0.16 0.68 15.84
CA PRO A 280 -1.04 1.69 16.40
C PRO A 280 -0.45 3.11 16.28
N GLY A 281 -1.15 3.99 15.56
CA GLY A 281 -0.79 5.41 15.41
C GLY A 281 0.48 5.72 14.61
N ARG A 282 1.14 4.71 14.03
CA ARG A 282 2.37 4.89 13.25
C ARG A 282 2.07 5.48 11.87
N LEU A 283 3.05 6.16 11.30
CA LEU A 283 2.98 6.67 9.93
C LEU A 283 3.08 5.53 8.93
N VAL A 284 2.17 5.50 7.95
CA VAL A 284 2.11 4.43 6.94
C VAL A 284 3.40 4.37 6.12
N ILE A 285 4.00 5.52 5.78
CA ILE A 285 5.25 5.59 5.05
C ILE A 285 6.45 4.97 5.79
N GLU A 286 6.51 5.10 7.12
CA GLU A 286 7.59 4.52 7.93
C GLU A 286 7.48 3.01 7.96
N VAL A 287 6.28 2.50 8.22
CA VAL A 287 5.99 1.06 8.23
C VAL A 287 6.26 0.48 6.85
N ARG A 288 5.81 1.12 5.76
CA ARG A 288 6.11 0.70 4.38
C ARG A 288 7.62 0.54 4.16
N LYS A 289 8.41 1.52 4.58
CA LYS A 289 9.87 1.49 4.46
C LYS A 289 10.51 0.36 5.28
N GLU A 290 10.02 0.10 6.49
CA GLU A 290 10.48 -1.01 7.32
C GLU A 290 10.18 -2.37 6.67
N LEU A 291 8.96 -2.56 6.16
CA LEU A 291 8.55 -3.79 5.49
C LEU A 291 9.36 -4.04 4.21
N LEU A 292 9.60 -3.01 3.39
CA LEU A 292 10.44 -3.12 2.21
C LEU A 292 11.89 -3.50 2.55
N ARG A 293 12.45 -2.96 3.64
CA ARG A 293 13.78 -3.37 4.13
C ARG A 293 13.80 -4.82 4.58
N LYS A 294 12.73 -5.31 5.23
CA LYS A 294 12.61 -6.73 5.60
C LYS A 294 12.58 -7.62 4.36
N ILE A 295 11.79 -7.26 3.33
CA ILE A 295 11.77 -7.97 2.04
C ILE A 295 13.16 -7.98 1.41
N GLU A 296 13.85 -6.84 1.35
CA GLU A 296 15.20 -6.75 0.78
C GLU A 296 16.18 -7.69 1.51
N TRP A 297 16.13 -7.71 2.84
CA TRP A 297 16.96 -8.61 3.63
C TRP A 297 16.62 -10.09 3.38
N LEU A 298 15.34 -10.44 3.35
CA LEU A 298 14.89 -11.81 3.07
C LEU A 298 15.32 -12.26 1.67
N ASN A 299 15.26 -11.40 0.66
CA ASN A 299 15.77 -11.70 -0.69
C ASN A 299 17.27 -12.02 -0.68
N LYS A 300 18.08 -11.27 0.08
CA LYS A 300 19.51 -11.57 0.25
C LYS A 300 19.76 -12.90 0.94
N VAL A 301 18.91 -13.26 1.92
CA VAL A 301 18.95 -14.56 2.58
C VAL A 301 18.63 -15.68 1.58
N THR A 302 17.56 -15.52 0.81
CA THR A 302 17.16 -16.45 -0.26
C THR A 302 18.29 -16.66 -1.26
N GLU A 303 18.88 -15.58 -1.80
CA GLU A 303 19.97 -15.64 -2.78
C GLU A 303 21.20 -16.38 -2.21
N HIS A 304 21.64 -16.02 -1.01
CA HIS A 304 22.79 -16.66 -0.36
C HIS A 304 22.59 -18.15 -0.14
N PHE A 305 21.41 -18.57 0.31
CA PHE A 305 21.13 -19.98 0.54
C PHE A 305 20.85 -20.74 -0.75
N GLN A 306 20.26 -20.10 -1.76
CA GLN A 306 20.08 -20.68 -3.09
C GLN A 306 21.40 -20.92 -3.78
N GLU A 307 22.35 -19.99 -3.68
CA GLU A 307 23.71 -20.20 -4.20
C GLU A 307 24.40 -21.36 -3.48
N LYS A 308 24.33 -21.42 -2.14
CA LYS A 308 24.89 -22.55 -1.37
C LYS A 308 24.25 -23.88 -1.73
N TYR A 309 22.93 -23.90 -1.90
CA TYR A 309 22.18 -25.06 -2.35
C TYR A 309 22.69 -25.53 -3.72
N MET A 310 22.70 -24.64 -4.71
CA MET A 310 23.13 -24.97 -6.08
C MET A 310 24.58 -25.45 -6.13
N ARG A 311 25.50 -24.77 -5.42
CA ARG A 311 26.91 -25.19 -5.35
C ARG A 311 27.04 -26.60 -4.77
N ARG A 312 26.42 -26.87 -3.62
CA ARG A 312 26.50 -28.18 -2.96
C ARG A 312 25.86 -29.28 -3.78
N MET A 313 24.66 -29.03 -4.31
CA MET A 313 23.90 -30.01 -5.08
C MET A 313 24.59 -30.31 -6.41
N THR A 314 25.11 -29.31 -7.11
CA THR A 314 25.85 -29.51 -8.38
C THR A 314 27.12 -30.32 -8.16
N SER A 315 27.94 -29.97 -7.16
CA SER A 315 29.15 -30.73 -6.86
C SER A 315 28.83 -32.17 -6.41
N ALA A 316 27.79 -32.35 -5.60
CA ALA A 316 27.33 -33.68 -5.20
C ALA A 316 26.88 -34.51 -6.40
N ARG A 317 26.11 -33.94 -7.32
CA ARG A 317 25.66 -34.61 -8.54
C ARG A 317 26.82 -35.10 -9.41
N LEU A 318 27.81 -34.25 -9.63
CA LEU A 318 28.98 -34.60 -10.46
C LEU A 318 29.76 -35.76 -9.85
N ARG A 319 30.00 -35.73 -8.52
CA ARG A 319 30.65 -36.83 -7.80
C ARG A 319 29.80 -38.10 -7.82
N PHE A 320 28.50 -37.97 -7.60
CA PHE A 320 27.56 -39.10 -7.65
C PHE A 320 27.60 -39.79 -9.02
N ASN A 321 27.42 -39.03 -10.10
CA ASN A 321 27.47 -39.58 -11.47
C ASN A 321 28.81 -40.23 -11.78
N SER A 322 29.93 -39.64 -11.33
CA SER A 322 31.25 -40.23 -11.50
C SER A 322 31.41 -41.55 -10.74
N ASN A 323 30.91 -41.63 -9.51
CA ASN A 323 30.94 -42.86 -8.72
C ASN A 323 30.05 -43.95 -9.31
N VAL A 324 28.86 -43.59 -9.83
CA VAL A 324 27.97 -44.51 -10.54
C VAL A 324 28.65 -45.06 -11.79
N ALA A 325 29.15 -44.19 -12.69
CA ALA A 325 29.81 -44.62 -13.92
C ALA A 325 30.98 -45.57 -13.65
N ARG A 326 31.84 -45.23 -12.67
CA ARG A 326 32.96 -46.08 -12.24
C ARG A 326 32.49 -47.45 -11.74
N ALA A 327 31.38 -47.51 -11.00
CA ALA A 327 30.85 -48.76 -10.50
C ALA A 327 30.31 -49.67 -11.60
N PHE A 328 29.60 -49.12 -12.59
CA PHE A 328 29.13 -49.89 -13.74
C PHE A 328 30.27 -50.42 -14.61
N GLU A 329 31.33 -49.63 -14.80
CA GLU A 329 32.52 -50.01 -15.55
C GLU A 329 33.30 -51.14 -14.85
N GLU A 330 33.65 -50.98 -13.57
CA GLU A 330 34.43 -51.95 -12.81
C GLU A 330 33.68 -53.27 -12.55
N LEU A 331 32.35 -53.23 -12.42
CA LEU A 331 31.52 -54.44 -12.28
C LEU A 331 31.25 -55.14 -13.62
N GLY A 332 31.64 -54.53 -14.76
CA GLY A 332 31.45 -55.11 -16.09
C GLY A 332 29.97 -55.29 -16.46
N LEU A 333 29.09 -54.41 -15.99
CA LEU A 333 27.64 -54.49 -16.19
C LEU A 333 27.25 -53.99 -17.59
N LYS A 334 27.60 -54.76 -18.62
CA LYS A 334 27.47 -54.37 -20.04
C LYS A 334 26.06 -53.96 -20.44
N ARG A 335 25.00 -54.52 -19.82
CA ARG A 335 23.59 -54.25 -20.16
C ARG A 335 23.13 -52.79 -20.04
N PHE A 336 23.95 -51.90 -19.48
CA PHE A 336 23.66 -50.48 -19.33
C PHE A 336 24.76 -49.67 -20.01
N GLU A 337 24.38 -48.74 -20.87
CA GLU A 337 25.32 -47.79 -21.49
C GLU A 337 25.71 -46.72 -20.48
N ASN A 338 24.73 -46.14 -19.79
CA ASN A 338 24.97 -45.08 -18.81
C ASN A 338 23.82 -44.95 -17.80
N ILE A 339 24.15 -44.62 -16.56
CA ILE A 339 23.18 -44.29 -15.50
C ILE A 339 23.65 -43.02 -14.81
N PHE A 340 22.84 -41.96 -14.86
CA PHE A 340 23.25 -40.65 -14.38
C PHE A 340 22.07 -39.79 -13.95
N LEU A 341 22.37 -38.76 -13.15
CA LEU A 341 21.47 -37.68 -12.80
C LEU A 341 21.67 -36.47 -13.72
N ASP A 342 20.58 -35.95 -14.27
CA ASP A 342 20.58 -34.70 -15.04
C ASP A 342 20.61 -33.45 -14.14
N GLN A 343 20.51 -32.26 -14.74
CA GLN A 343 20.56 -30.98 -14.01
C GLN A 343 19.42 -30.83 -13.00
N ASP A 344 18.30 -31.50 -13.23
CA ASP A 344 17.13 -31.54 -12.37
C ASP A 344 17.22 -32.73 -11.39
N PHE A 345 18.36 -33.41 -11.23
CA PHE A 345 18.49 -34.57 -10.34
C PHE A 345 17.52 -35.71 -10.68
N VAL A 346 17.05 -35.80 -11.92
CA VAL A 346 16.24 -36.93 -12.41
C VAL A 346 17.19 -38.04 -12.83
N LEU A 347 16.91 -39.25 -12.34
CA LEU A 347 17.69 -40.45 -12.66
C LEU A 347 17.34 -40.95 -14.07
N HIS A 348 18.34 -41.04 -14.94
CA HIS A 348 18.22 -41.60 -16.27
C HIS A 348 19.00 -42.92 -16.37
N ILE A 349 18.38 -43.93 -16.95
CA ILE A 349 18.99 -45.23 -17.26
C ILE A 349 18.96 -45.41 -18.77
N VAL A 350 20.15 -45.55 -19.38
CA VAL A 350 20.34 -45.73 -20.82
C VAL A 350 20.88 -47.12 -21.07
N ARG A 351 20.21 -47.89 -21.95
CA ARG A 351 20.65 -49.23 -22.40
C ARG A 351 21.69 -49.12 -23.51
N GLU A 352 22.43 -50.20 -23.78
CA GLU A 352 23.46 -50.27 -24.85
C GLU A 352 22.98 -49.82 -26.24
N ASN A 353 21.67 -49.86 -26.49
CA ASN A 353 21.05 -49.41 -27.73
C ASN A 353 20.65 -47.93 -27.73
N GLY A 354 21.10 -47.14 -26.74
CA GLY A 354 20.77 -45.72 -26.58
C GLY A 354 19.35 -45.43 -26.08
N VAL A 355 18.54 -46.46 -25.79
CA VAL A 355 17.15 -46.28 -25.35
C VAL A 355 17.11 -45.95 -23.86
N ARG A 356 16.42 -44.87 -23.51
CA ARG A 356 16.11 -44.52 -22.11
C ARG A 356 15.03 -45.47 -21.59
N GLN A 357 15.34 -46.15 -20.49
CA GLN A 357 14.42 -47.07 -19.86
C GLN A 357 13.99 -46.55 -18.47
N PRO A 358 12.69 -46.47 -18.18
CA PRO A 358 12.21 -46.19 -16.83
C PRO A 358 12.63 -47.30 -15.84
N VAL A 359 13.02 -46.90 -14.63
CA VAL A 359 13.48 -47.81 -13.56
C VAL A 359 12.45 -48.89 -13.26
N GLU A 360 11.16 -48.55 -13.36
CA GLU A 360 10.01 -49.39 -13.06
C GLU A 360 9.93 -50.61 -13.99
N THR A 361 10.48 -50.49 -15.20
CA THR A 361 10.44 -51.55 -16.22
C THR A 361 11.64 -52.50 -16.16
N LEU A 362 12.60 -52.26 -15.26
CA LEU A 362 13.72 -53.15 -15.00
C LEU A 362 13.25 -54.45 -14.31
N SER A 363 13.95 -55.56 -14.60
CA SER A 363 13.75 -56.82 -13.88
C SER A 363 14.10 -56.68 -12.39
N ALA A 364 13.57 -57.56 -11.53
CA ALA A 364 13.83 -57.51 -10.08
C ALA A 364 15.33 -57.55 -9.75
N SER A 365 16.10 -58.40 -10.42
CA SER A 365 17.56 -58.49 -10.23
C SER A 365 18.27 -57.22 -10.70
N GLU A 366 17.90 -56.64 -11.86
CA GLU A 366 18.48 -55.38 -12.35
C GLU A 366 18.16 -54.19 -11.45
N LYS A 367 16.91 -54.09 -10.95
CA LYS A 367 16.52 -53.06 -9.98
C LYS A 367 17.38 -53.13 -8.74
N LEU A 368 17.61 -54.33 -8.22
CA LEU A 368 18.42 -54.54 -7.03
C LEU A 368 19.90 -54.20 -7.27
N THR A 369 20.46 -54.61 -8.43
CA THR A 369 21.83 -54.24 -8.84
C THR A 369 22.01 -52.73 -8.89
N VAL A 370 21.13 -52.05 -9.63
CA VAL A 370 21.19 -50.59 -9.81
C VAL A 370 21.03 -49.90 -8.47
N SER A 371 20.08 -50.34 -7.65
CA SER A 371 19.83 -49.77 -6.32
C SER A 371 21.04 -49.87 -5.39
N LEU A 372 21.70 -51.03 -5.33
CA LEU A 372 22.93 -51.21 -4.53
C LEU A 372 24.07 -50.31 -5.01
N ILE A 373 24.25 -50.17 -6.32
CA ILE A 373 25.28 -49.30 -6.89
C ILE A 373 24.99 -47.83 -6.60
N LEU A 374 23.73 -47.39 -6.78
CA LEU A 374 23.32 -46.03 -6.45
C LEU A 374 23.49 -45.74 -4.95
N MET A 375 23.24 -46.73 -4.08
CA MET A 375 23.45 -46.60 -2.63
C MET A 375 24.92 -46.43 -2.29
N LEU A 376 25.78 -47.29 -2.86
CA LEU A 376 27.22 -47.19 -2.68
C LEU A 376 27.76 -45.87 -3.22
N ALA A 377 27.31 -45.43 -4.40
CA ALA A 377 27.67 -44.13 -4.96
C ALA A 377 27.19 -42.97 -4.08
N ALA A 378 26.00 -43.06 -3.47
CA ALA A 378 25.50 -42.09 -2.50
C ALA A 378 26.38 -42.07 -1.24
N LYS A 379 26.70 -43.23 -0.67
CA LYS A 379 27.64 -43.37 0.45
C LYS A 379 28.97 -42.71 0.13
N GLU A 380 29.60 -43.04 -1.00
CA GLU A 380 30.89 -42.46 -1.40
C GLU A 380 30.81 -40.95 -1.62
N THR A 381 29.66 -40.43 -2.06
CA THR A 381 29.48 -39.01 -2.38
C THR A 381 29.22 -38.15 -1.14
N PHE A 382 28.41 -38.65 -0.20
CA PHE A 382 27.90 -37.88 0.93
C PHE A 382 28.50 -38.28 2.27
N LEU A 383 28.97 -39.52 2.40
CA LEU A 383 29.52 -40.12 3.62
C LEU A 383 30.78 -40.96 3.30
N PRO A 384 31.81 -40.37 2.67
CA PRO A 384 32.99 -41.12 2.23
C PRO A 384 33.68 -41.84 3.40
N ASP A 385 33.77 -41.18 4.55
CA ASP A 385 34.48 -41.66 5.75
C ASP A 385 33.66 -42.65 6.60
N PHE A 386 32.40 -42.93 6.24
CA PHE A 386 31.58 -43.90 6.98
C PHE A 386 32.11 -45.34 6.75
N PRO A 387 32.42 -46.12 7.79
CA PRO A 387 33.22 -47.33 7.62
C PRO A 387 32.42 -48.60 7.31
N LEU A 388 31.08 -48.55 7.38
CA LEU A 388 30.21 -49.72 7.31
C LEU A 388 29.36 -49.68 6.03
N PHE A 389 29.02 -50.85 5.52
CA PHE A 389 27.96 -51.04 4.54
C PHE A 389 27.20 -52.33 4.87
N VAL A 390 25.90 -52.24 5.06
CA VAL A 390 25.04 -53.35 5.48
C VAL A 390 24.12 -53.73 4.34
N ILE A 391 24.06 -55.02 4.04
CA ILE A 391 23.21 -55.64 3.03
C ILE A 391 22.34 -56.66 3.75
N ASP A 392 21.06 -56.35 3.92
CA ASP A 392 20.12 -57.14 4.72
C ASP A 392 19.18 -57.96 3.82
N GLU A 393 19.20 -59.28 3.96
CA GLU A 393 18.28 -60.24 3.32
C GLU A 393 18.17 -60.19 1.79
N LEU A 394 19.08 -59.48 1.09
CA LEU A 394 19.04 -59.34 -0.37
C LEU A 394 19.52 -60.57 -1.16
N THR A 395 19.95 -61.64 -0.48
CA THR A 395 20.53 -62.84 -1.10
C THR A 395 19.51 -63.74 -1.79
N LEU A 396 18.23 -63.68 -1.39
CA LEU A 396 17.19 -64.62 -1.83
C LEU A 396 16.70 -64.37 -3.27
N SER A 397 16.82 -63.13 -3.77
CA SER A 397 16.33 -62.72 -5.10
C SER A 397 17.44 -62.54 -6.13
N TYR A 398 18.66 -62.98 -5.82
CA TYR A 398 19.86 -62.64 -6.58
C TYR A 398 20.65 -63.87 -7.04
N ASP A 399 21.26 -63.78 -8.22
CA ASP A 399 22.20 -64.79 -8.70
C ASP A 399 23.45 -64.82 -7.79
N PRO A 400 23.82 -65.96 -7.17
CA PRO A 400 24.92 -66.02 -6.20
C PRO A 400 26.26 -65.54 -6.74
N ALA A 401 26.55 -65.78 -8.03
CA ALA A 401 27.79 -65.34 -8.66
C ALA A 401 27.85 -63.82 -8.80
N ARG A 402 26.77 -63.20 -9.28
CA ARG A 402 26.65 -61.73 -9.33
C ARG A 402 26.63 -61.11 -7.93
N PHE A 403 25.99 -61.75 -6.95
CA PHE A 403 25.94 -61.24 -5.57
C PHE A 403 27.35 -61.12 -5.02
N LYS A 404 28.13 -62.19 -5.17
CA LYS A 404 29.53 -62.26 -4.75
C LYS A 404 30.38 -61.18 -5.43
N GLN A 405 30.17 -60.91 -6.72
CA GLN A 405 30.86 -59.84 -7.43
C GLN A 405 30.59 -58.46 -6.81
N ILE A 406 29.33 -58.17 -6.47
CA ILE A 406 28.94 -56.90 -5.85
C ILE A 406 29.48 -56.79 -4.42
N VAL A 407 29.34 -57.83 -3.60
CA VAL A 407 29.88 -57.82 -2.23
C VAL A 407 31.39 -57.61 -2.23
N ASN A 408 32.12 -58.30 -3.12
CA ASN A 408 33.56 -58.10 -3.27
C ASN A 408 33.91 -56.69 -3.74
N TYR A 409 33.09 -56.10 -4.60
CA TYR A 409 33.26 -54.72 -5.04
C TYR A 409 33.07 -53.72 -3.90
N VAL A 410 32.03 -53.92 -3.09
CA VAL A 410 31.73 -53.10 -1.90
C VAL A 410 32.85 -53.25 -0.87
N ALA A 411 33.31 -54.48 -0.58
CA ALA A 411 34.35 -54.77 0.41
C ALA A 411 35.71 -54.12 0.11
N LYS A 412 35.99 -53.79 -1.16
CA LYS A 412 37.20 -53.01 -1.52
C LYS A 412 37.11 -51.53 -1.20
N ARG A 413 35.91 -51.02 -0.89
CA ARG A 413 35.59 -49.58 -0.77
C ARG A 413 35.14 -49.16 0.62
N VAL A 414 34.75 -50.13 1.44
CA VAL A 414 34.41 -49.89 2.84
C VAL A 414 35.21 -50.83 3.73
N PRO A 415 35.68 -50.36 4.90
CA PRO A 415 36.37 -51.20 5.88
C PRO A 415 35.58 -52.44 6.31
N TYR A 416 34.26 -52.33 6.41
CA TYR A 416 33.40 -53.41 6.90
C TYR A 416 32.13 -53.56 6.07
N VAL A 417 31.87 -54.77 5.61
CA VAL A 417 30.61 -55.16 4.96
C VAL A 417 29.90 -56.17 5.84
N ILE A 418 28.65 -55.88 6.18
CA ILE A 418 27.79 -56.81 6.91
C ILE A 418 26.75 -57.32 5.92
N VAL A 419 26.71 -58.63 5.71
CA VAL A 419 25.67 -59.26 4.90
C VAL A 419 24.87 -60.17 5.82
N THR A 420 23.55 -59.97 5.87
CA THR A 420 22.64 -60.89 6.54
C THR A 420 21.96 -61.77 5.49
N CYS A 421 21.64 -62.98 5.87
CA CYS A 421 20.81 -63.88 5.09
C CYS A 421 19.89 -64.65 6.02
N LEU A 422 18.73 -65.04 5.51
CA LEU A 422 17.81 -65.88 6.24
C LEU A 422 18.43 -67.28 6.36
N ALA A 423 18.90 -67.64 7.55
CA ALA A 423 19.52 -68.93 7.80
C ALA A 423 18.44 -70.02 7.86
N SER A 424 18.61 -71.11 7.09
CA SER A 424 17.69 -72.26 7.14
C SER A 424 17.84 -73.08 8.43
N GLU A 425 19.00 -73.00 9.10
CA GLU A 425 19.28 -73.58 10.41
C GLU A 425 20.21 -72.65 11.20
N MET A 426 20.02 -72.52 12.52
CA MET A 426 20.91 -71.70 13.35
C MET A 426 22.23 -72.46 13.61
N PRO A 427 23.38 -71.95 13.13
CA PRO A 427 24.65 -72.55 13.47
C PRO A 427 24.92 -72.34 14.96
N SER A 428 25.42 -73.38 15.64
CA SER A 428 25.70 -73.36 17.08
C SER A 428 26.80 -72.35 17.50
N LYS A 429 27.55 -71.82 16.52
CA LYS A 429 28.54 -70.74 16.66
C LYS A 429 28.55 -69.86 15.41
N PRO A 430 28.97 -68.58 15.51
CA PRO A 430 29.19 -67.74 14.34
C PRO A 430 30.28 -68.37 13.46
N GLU A 431 29.96 -68.70 12.21
CA GLU A 431 30.93 -69.15 11.21
C GLU A 431 31.31 -67.97 10.30
N VAL A 432 32.62 -67.75 10.11
CA VAL A 432 33.12 -66.81 9.11
C VAL A 432 33.13 -67.52 7.77
N VAL A 433 32.10 -67.29 6.97
CA VAL A 433 31.93 -67.96 5.66
C VAL A 433 32.90 -67.39 4.61
N TYR A 434 33.31 -66.13 4.75
CA TYR A 434 34.26 -65.48 3.86
C TYR A 434 35.15 -64.50 4.63
N ALA A 435 36.46 -64.73 4.61
CA ALA A 435 37.49 -63.73 4.92
C ALA A 435 38.07 -63.25 3.59
N VAL A 436 38.08 -61.93 3.36
CA VAL A 436 38.70 -61.30 2.18
C VAL A 436 40.08 -60.79 2.55
#